data_AF-A0A942CPW9-F1
#
_entry.id   AF-A0A942CPW9-F1
#
_cell.length_a   1.000
_cell.length_b   1.000
_cell.length_c   1.000
_cell.angle_alpha   90.00
_cell.angle_beta   90.00
_cell.angle_gamma   90.00
#
_symmetry.space_group_name_H-M   'P 1'
#
loop_
_entity.id
_entity.type
_entity.pdbx_description
1 polymer ?
#
loop_
_entity_poly.entity_id
_entity_poly.type
_entity_poly.pdbx_seq_one_letter_code
_entity_poly.pdbx_strand_id
1 'polypeptide(L)'
;MFWYLALMSALLLSQSGSSSSQSGECVRVASNGRLARGATFVSPLPLGLELRIKPGLVVSAANVCCYADGWDITVGPAGRSDDYLWMVSPPYQTAPHRKIGAGYGLSNEESVQIEREFRFVLRQPDYERAIHIAVTDPAGPEKQAELARLGLGTLTLRVTGYRLSKIADPPVGDVETLEWITFDGQACVPQ
;
A
#
# COMPACT_ATOMS: atom_id res chain seq x y z
N MET A 1 44.50 -35.49 -48.81
CA MET A 1 43.79 -34.52 -49.67
C MET A 1 42.40 -34.34 -49.07
N PHE A 2 42.17 -33.19 -48.41
CA PHE A 2 40.90 -32.55 -47.95
C PHE A 2 39.83 -33.43 -47.26
N TRP A 3 39.45 -33.35 -45.99
CA TRP A 3 39.28 -32.28 -44.98
C TRP A 3 38.35 -31.12 -45.40
N TYR A 4 37.06 -31.27 -45.06
CA TYR A 4 36.16 -30.37 -44.28
C TYR A 4 34.72 -30.27 -44.82
N LEU A 5 33.78 -30.82 -44.02
CA LEU A 5 32.37 -30.43 -43.99
C LEU A 5 32.25 -29.08 -43.27
N ALA A 6 31.62 -28.08 -43.90
CA ALA A 6 31.22 -26.84 -43.25
C ALA A 6 29.70 -26.84 -43.05
N LEU A 7 29.25 -26.97 -41.80
CA LEU A 7 27.88 -26.70 -41.36
C LEU A 7 27.63 -25.18 -41.37
N MET A 8 26.63 -24.73 -42.10
CA MET A 8 26.06 -23.38 -41.94
C MET A 8 25.06 -23.39 -40.79
N SER A 9 25.42 -22.75 -39.67
CA SER A 9 24.48 -22.41 -38.60
C SER A 9 23.93 -21.01 -38.87
N ALA A 10 22.65 -20.93 -39.26
CA ALA A 10 21.94 -19.66 -39.34
C ALA A 10 21.46 -19.27 -37.93
N LEU A 11 22.08 -18.23 -37.35
CA LEU A 11 21.59 -17.61 -36.12
C LEU A 11 20.31 -16.83 -36.41
N LEU A 12 19.21 -17.25 -35.79
CA LEU A 12 17.98 -16.48 -35.66
C LEU A 12 18.24 -15.31 -34.67
N LEU A 13 18.26 -14.09 -35.20
CA LEU A 13 18.17 -12.87 -34.40
C LEU A 13 16.74 -12.74 -33.86
N SER A 14 16.52 -13.22 -32.63
CA SER A 14 15.33 -12.84 -31.86
C SER A 14 15.45 -11.37 -31.49
N GLN A 15 14.73 -10.51 -32.22
CA GLN A 15 14.51 -9.13 -31.81
C GLN A 15 13.71 -9.14 -30.51
N SER A 16 14.39 -8.77 -29.42
CA SER A 16 13.78 -8.46 -28.14
C SER A 16 12.88 -7.24 -28.31
N GLY A 17 11.58 -7.47 -28.44
CA GLY A 17 10.56 -6.44 -28.32
C GLY A 17 10.60 -5.89 -26.89
N SER A 18 11.41 -4.85 -26.68
CA SER A 18 11.37 -4.06 -25.47
C SER A 18 10.11 -3.22 -25.54
N SER A 19 9.03 -3.68 -24.90
CA SER A 19 7.90 -2.83 -24.58
C SER A 19 8.44 -1.65 -23.78
N SER A 20 8.28 -0.44 -24.31
CA SER A 20 8.62 0.79 -23.62
C SER A 20 7.73 0.92 -22.38
N SER A 21 8.20 0.41 -21.24
CA SER A 21 7.65 0.82 -19.95
C SER A 21 7.92 2.31 -19.80
N GLN A 22 6.89 3.09 -19.53
CA GLN A 22 7.08 4.42 -18.96
C GLN A 22 7.99 4.23 -17.74
N SER A 23 9.21 4.76 -17.82
CA SER A 23 10.25 4.55 -16.80
C SER A 23 9.90 5.38 -15.57
N GLY A 24 8.98 4.88 -14.75
CA GLY A 24 8.72 5.41 -13.43
C GLY A 24 9.90 5.16 -12.49
N GLU A 25 10.06 6.05 -11.52
CA GLU A 25 11.03 5.85 -10.45
C GLU A 25 10.39 4.99 -9.36
N CYS A 26 11.02 3.86 -9.05
CA CYS A 26 10.56 2.96 -8.00
C CYS A 26 11.49 3.02 -6.77
N VAL A 27 10.89 3.26 -5.61
CA VAL A 27 11.56 3.33 -4.31
C VAL A 27 11.24 2.07 -3.52
N ARG A 28 12.27 1.35 -3.07
CA ARG A 28 12.11 0.25 -2.11
C ARG A 28 11.77 0.83 -0.74
N VAL A 29 10.73 0.29 -0.10
CA VAL A 29 10.30 0.70 1.24
C VAL A 29 10.41 -0.48 2.19
N ALA A 30 10.97 -0.24 3.38
CA ALA A 30 11.11 -1.26 4.41
C ALA A 30 11.16 -0.60 5.79
N SER A 31 10.69 -1.30 6.82
CA SER A 31 10.59 -0.78 8.19
C SER A 31 11.94 -0.51 8.88
N ASN A 32 13.07 -0.95 8.29
CA ASN A 32 14.42 -0.84 8.85
C ASN A 32 14.50 -1.33 10.31
N GLY A 33 13.95 -2.52 10.57
CA GLY A 33 13.80 -3.09 11.91
C GLY A 33 12.34 -3.19 12.32
N ARG A 34 12.07 -3.38 13.61
CA ARG A 34 10.72 -3.52 14.15
C ARG A 34 10.05 -2.14 14.26
N LEU A 35 8.94 -1.94 13.57
CA LEU A 35 8.03 -0.83 13.79
C LEU A 35 7.14 -1.17 14.99
N ALA A 36 7.38 -0.52 16.13
CA ALA A 36 6.63 -0.74 17.36
C ALA A 36 5.21 -0.15 17.29
N ARG A 37 4.27 -0.75 18.02
CA ARG A 37 2.91 -0.23 18.17
C ARG A 37 2.93 1.23 18.61
N GLY A 38 2.10 2.05 17.99
CA GLY A 38 2.06 3.49 18.28
C GLY A 38 3.19 4.29 17.63
N ALA A 39 4.13 3.66 16.93
CA ALA A 39 5.14 4.37 16.14
C ALA A 39 4.65 4.61 14.69
N THR A 40 5.15 5.69 14.11
CA THR A 40 4.96 6.04 12.71
C THR A 40 6.20 5.73 11.91
N PHE A 41 6.03 5.19 10.70
CA PHE A 41 7.06 5.14 9.67
C PHE A 41 6.74 6.11 8.54
N VAL A 42 7.76 6.80 8.03
CA VAL A 42 7.66 7.71 6.88
C VAL A 42 8.79 7.40 5.90
N SER A 43 8.47 7.32 4.61
CA SER A 43 9.46 7.21 3.54
C SER A 43 9.17 8.25 2.46
N PRO A 44 10.18 9.04 2.04
CA PRO A 44 10.01 9.93 0.91
C PRO A 44 9.81 9.12 -0.38
N LEU A 45 9.02 9.70 -1.28
CA LEU A 45 8.74 9.22 -2.63
C LEU A 45 9.02 10.37 -3.62
N PRO A 46 9.17 10.07 -4.92
CA PRO A 46 9.32 11.10 -5.96
C PRO A 46 8.16 12.11 -5.96
N LEU A 47 8.39 13.27 -6.59
CA LEU A 47 7.42 14.37 -6.70
C LEU A 47 6.98 15.00 -5.37
N GLY A 48 7.81 14.90 -4.32
CA GLY A 48 7.51 15.48 -3.00
C GLY A 48 6.38 14.74 -2.27
N LEU A 49 6.17 13.47 -2.59
CA LEU A 49 5.22 12.59 -1.92
C LEU A 49 5.91 11.81 -0.78
N GLU A 50 5.11 11.27 0.13
CA GLU A 50 5.57 10.41 1.22
C GLU A 50 4.61 9.23 1.42
N LEU A 51 5.17 8.04 1.59
CA LEU A 51 4.49 6.90 2.21
C LEU A 51 4.52 7.10 3.73
N ARG A 52 3.36 6.93 4.37
CA ARG A 52 3.21 7.00 5.82
C ARG A 52 2.45 5.78 6.33
N ILE A 53 3.03 5.10 7.30
CA ILE A 53 2.41 4.01 8.05
C ILE A 53 2.28 4.50 9.48
N LYS A 54 1.08 4.95 9.84
CA LYS A 54 0.81 5.69 11.08
C LYS A 54 -0.08 4.85 12.01
N PRO A 55 -0.01 5.03 13.34
CA PRO A 55 -0.87 4.32 14.27
C PRO A 55 -2.36 4.50 13.93
N GLY A 56 -3.08 3.39 13.78
CA GLY A 56 -4.54 3.41 13.65
C GLY A 56 -5.15 3.57 15.03
N LEU A 57 -5.98 4.59 15.23
CA LEU A 57 -6.61 4.85 16.53
C LEU A 57 -7.96 4.12 16.61
N VAL A 58 -8.15 3.33 17.67
CA VAL A 58 -9.42 2.68 17.99
C VAL A 58 -9.94 3.21 19.31
N VAL A 59 -11.22 3.61 19.34
CA VAL A 59 -11.90 4.05 20.57
C VAL A 59 -12.22 2.83 21.42
N SER A 60 -11.73 2.80 22.66
CA SER A 60 -12.04 1.72 23.63
C SER A 60 -13.55 1.58 23.84
N ALA A 61 -14.04 0.39 24.16
CA ALA A 61 -15.46 0.18 24.48
C ALA A 61 -15.95 0.99 25.69
N ALA A 62 -15.04 1.35 26.62
CA ALA A 62 -15.34 2.22 27.74
C ALA A 62 -15.44 3.72 27.38
N ASN A 63 -15.18 4.10 26.11
CA ASN A 63 -15.07 5.49 25.64
C ASN A 63 -14.08 6.36 26.45
N VAL A 64 -13.09 5.74 27.11
CA VAL A 64 -12.17 6.46 28.02
C VAL A 64 -10.93 7.01 27.29
N CYS A 65 -10.45 6.36 26.23
CA CYS A 65 -9.43 6.92 25.32
C CYS A 65 -9.27 5.99 24.10
N CYS A 66 -8.59 6.47 23.06
CA CYS A 66 -8.15 5.63 21.95
C CYS A 66 -6.85 4.90 22.29
N TYR A 67 -6.74 3.61 21.94
CA TYR A 67 -5.44 2.94 21.86
C TYR A 67 -5.05 2.70 20.40
N ALA A 68 -3.75 2.67 20.14
CA ALA A 68 -3.23 2.34 18.83
C ALA A 68 -3.43 0.84 18.57
N ASP A 69 -4.27 0.51 17.61
CA ASP A 69 -4.51 -0.86 17.19
C ASP A 69 -4.13 -1.00 15.72
N GLY A 70 -2.88 -1.41 15.52
CA GLY A 70 -2.30 -1.53 14.20
C GLY A 70 -1.89 -0.19 13.58
N TRP A 71 -1.85 -0.16 12.25
CA TRP A 71 -1.38 0.99 11.47
C TRP A 71 -2.25 1.24 10.24
N ASP A 72 -2.50 2.50 9.93
CA ASP A 72 -3.06 2.95 8.66
C ASP A 72 -1.94 3.25 7.65
N ILE A 73 -2.16 2.83 6.41
CA ILE A 73 -1.25 3.08 5.28
C ILE A 73 -1.82 4.21 4.44
N THR A 74 -1.01 5.25 4.23
CA THR A 74 -1.39 6.43 3.45
C THR A 74 -0.24 6.89 2.56
N VAL A 75 -0.56 7.48 1.42
CA VAL A 75 0.41 8.19 0.56
C VAL A 75 -0.13 9.60 0.36
N GLY A 76 0.72 10.62 0.35
CA GLY A 76 0.31 11.99 0.05
C GLY A 76 1.48 12.96 0.03
N PRO A 77 1.23 14.27 -0.14
CA PRO A 77 2.31 15.26 -0.15
C PRO A 77 3.05 15.30 1.18
N ALA A 78 4.36 15.54 1.12
CA ALA A 78 5.20 15.65 2.30
C ALA A 78 4.66 16.71 3.28
N GLY A 79 4.58 16.35 4.56
CA GLY A 79 4.11 17.24 5.62
C GLY A 79 2.61 17.59 5.58
N ARG A 80 1.81 16.99 4.69
CA ARG A 80 0.35 17.22 4.59
C ARG A 80 -0.42 15.96 4.96
N SER A 81 -1.62 16.09 5.55
CA SER A 81 -2.43 14.94 5.99
C SER A 81 -3.23 14.25 4.89
N ASP A 82 -3.23 14.79 3.66
CA ASP A 82 -4.02 14.28 2.53
C ASP A 82 -3.65 12.82 2.23
N ASP A 83 -4.66 11.98 1.97
CA ASP A 83 -4.47 10.56 1.65
C ASP A 83 -4.84 10.29 0.18
N TYR A 84 -3.84 10.39 -0.67
CA TYR A 84 -3.91 10.20 -2.12
C TYR A 84 -4.16 8.75 -2.53
N LEU A 85 -4.15 7.82 -1.57
CA LEU A 85 -4.39 6.40 -1.78
C LEU A 85 -5.86 6.04 -1.55
N TRP A 86 -6.55 6.73 -0.62
CA TRP A 86 -7.91 6.38 -0.14
C TRP A 86 -8.91 6.13 -1.27
N MET A 87 -9.02 7.05 -2.23
CA MET A 87 -10.11 7.05 -3.21
C MET A 87 -9.83 6.17 -4.43
N VAL A 88 -8.56 5.87 -4.71
CA VAL A 88 -8.14 5.27 -5.99
C VAL A 88 -7.53 3.88 -5.84
N SER A 89 -7.43 3.37 -4.60
CA SER A 89 -7.01 1.98 -4.33
C SER A 89 -8.20 1.02 -4.26
N PRO A 90 -8.24 -0.01 -5.12
CA PRO A 90 -9.20 -1.10 -4.97
C PRO A 90 -8.80 -2.04 -3.82
N PRO A 91 -9.75 -2.75 -3.19
CA PRO A 91 -11.20 -2.61 -3.34
C PRO A 91 -11.75 -1.27 -2.82
N TYR A 92 -12.67 -0.70 -3.57
CA TYR A 92 -13.33 0.57 -3.22
C TYR A 92 -14.38 0.33 -2.12
N GLN A 93 -14.53 1.28 -1.18
CA GLN A 93 -15.55 1.33 -0.11
C GLN A 93 -15.30 0.46 1.14
N THR A 94 -14.67 -0.71 1.03
CA THR A 94 -14.24 -1.51 2.19
C THR A 94 -12.73 -1.67 2.11
N ALA A 95 -11.99 -1.08 3.05
CA ALA A 95 -10.53 -0.97 2.92
C ALA A 95 -9.74 -1.72 4.02
N PRO A 96 -10.00 -3.02 4.28
CA PRO A 96 -9.17 -3.80 5.20
C PRO A 96 -7.69 -3.77 4.80
N HIS A 97 -7.42 -3.78 3.49
CA HIS A 97 -6.08 -3.72 2.93
C HIS A 97 -5.32 -2.43 3.30
N ARG A 98 -6.00 -1.32 3.63
CA ARG A 98 -5.36 -0.05 4.03
C ARG A 98 -4.96 0.01 5.50
N LYS A 99 -5.38 -0.98 6.30
CA LYS A 99 -4.98 -1.14 7.70
C LYS A 99 -4.08 -2.38 7.84
N ILE A 100 -3.08 -2.31 8.72
CA ILE A 100 -2.34 -3.46 9.24
C ILE A 100 -2.78 -3.67 10.69
N GLY A 101 -3.43 -4.78 10.99
CA GLY A 101 -4.10 -5.04 12.26
C GLY A 101 -5.60 -5.31 12.11
N ALA A 102 -6.24 -5.63 13.23
CA ALA A 102 -7.64 -6.03 13.27
C ALA A 102 -8.58 -4.95 12.74
N GLY A 103 -9.65 -5.35 12.07
CA GLY A 103 -10.63 -4.43 11.50
C GLY A 103 -11.35 -4.99 10.28
N TYR A 104 -12.52 -4.45 9.96
CA TYR A 104 -13.34 -4.87 8.81
C TYR A 104 -13.63 -6.38 8.77
N GLY A 105 -13.79 -7.00 9.94
CA GLY A 105 -14.07 -8.43 10.08
C GLY A 105 -12.81 -9.32 10.10
N LEU A 106 -11.61 -8.75 10.05
CA LEU A 106 -10.35 -9.49 10.14
C LEU A 106 -9.73 -9.40 11.54
N SER A 107 -9.13 -10.51 11.98
CA SER A 107 -8.20 -10.57 13.10
C SER A 107 -6.85 -9.90 12.78
N ASN A 108 -6.00 -9.73 13.80
CA ASN A 108 -4.64 -9.24 13.60
C ASN A 108 -3.81 -10.20 12.75
N GLU A 109 -3.91 -11.50 13.00
CA GLU A 109 -3.24 -12.57 12.27
C GLU A 109 -3.62 -12.55 10.80
N GLU A 110 -4.92 -12.52 10.49
CA GLU A 110 -5.39 -12.50 9.11
C GLU A 110 -4.92 -11.24 8.38
N SER A 111 -4.97 -10.09 9.06
CA SER A 111 -4.55 -8.81 8.49
C SER A 111 -3.05 -8.79 8.12
N VAL A 112 -2.17 -9.40 8.94
CA VAL A 112 -0.74 -9.43 8.61
C VAL A 112 -0.39 -10.42 7.49
N GLN A 113 -1.28 -11.36 7.14
CA GLN A 113 -1.07 -12.25 5.98
C GLN A 113 -1.39 -11.59 4.64
N ILE A 114 -2.08 -10.44 4.64
CA ILE A 114 -2.47 -9.76 3.40
C ILE A 114 -1.26 -9.11 2.74
N GLU A 115 -0.96 -9.53 1.51
CA GLU A 115 -0.17 -8.72 0.59
C GLU A 115 -1.03 -7.57 0.06
N ARG A 116 -0.52 -6.35 0.17
CA ARG A 116 -1.27 -5.13 -0.10
C ARG A 116 -0.76 -4.51 -1.38
N GLU A 117 -1.69 -4.27 -2.29
CA GLU A 117 -1.44 -3.54 -3.52
C GLU A 117 -2.34 -2.31 -3.54
N PHE A 118 -1.73 -1.16 -3.81
CA PHE A 118 -2.40 0.11 -3.79
C PHE A 118 -2.10 0.92 -5.04
N ARG A 119 -3.00 1.85 -5.31
CA ARG A 119 -2.78 2.93 -6.26
C ARG A 119 -2.91 4.27 -5.55
N PHE A 120 -2.21 5.27 -6.04
CA PHE A 120 -2.33 6.63 -5.53
C PHE A 120 -2.27 7.66 -6.65
N VAL A 121 -2.96 8.77 -6.46
CA VAL A 121 -2.82 9.95 -7.33
C VAL A 121 -1.51 10.67 -7.02
N LEU A 122 -1.00 11.46 -7.96
CA LEU A 122 0.32 12.11 -7.81
C LEU A 122 0.21 13.58 -7.37
N ARG A 123 -0.94 14.21 -7.59
CA ARG A 123 -1.11 15.66 -7.45
C ARG A 123 -2.47 15.99 -6.86
N GLN A 124 -2.56 17.18 -6.28
CA GLN A 124 -3.76 17.67 -5.61
C GLN A 124 -5.00 17.76 -6.51
N PRO A 125 -4.93 18.24 -7.77
CA PRO A 125 -6.12 18.28 -8.64
C PRO A 125 -6.70 16.89 -8.91
N ASP A 126 -5.84 15.87 -9.04
CA ASP A 126 -6.26 14.49 -9.25
C ASP A 126 -6.91 13.90 -7.98
N TYR A 127 -6.42 14.30 -6.79
CA TYR A 127 -7.02 13.94 -5.50
C TYR A 127 -8.40 14.56 -5.31
N GLU A 128 -8.54 15.86 -5.58
CA GLU A 128 -9.81 16.59 -5.49
C GLU A 128 -10.84 16.01 -6.47
N ARG A 129 -10.41 15.65 -7.68
CA ARG A 129 -11.26 14.95 -8.65
C ARG A 129 -11.69 13.57 -8.14
N ALA A 130 -10.77 12.80 -7.55
CA ALA A 130 -11.11 11.50 -6.99
C ALA A 130 -12.12 11.61 -5.83
N ILE A 131 -12.00 12.62 -4.97
CA ILE A 131 -13.00 12.92 -3.93
C ILE A 131 -14.35 13.24 -4.57
N HIS A 132 -14.38 14.12 -5.58
CA HIS A 132 -15.62 14.48 -6.26
C HIS A 132 -16.34 13.23 -6.78
N ILE A 133 -15.68 12.42 -7.61
CA ILE A 133 -16.23 11.16 -8.15
C ILE A 133 -16.71 10.25 -7.00
N ALA A 134 -15.89 10.10 -5.95
CA ALA A 134 -16.23 9.24 -4.82
C ALA A 134 -17.49 9.68 -4.06
N VAL A 135 -17.78 10.99 -4.01
CA VAL A 135 -18.92 11.55 -3.27
C VAL A 135 -20.16 11.72 -4.14
N THR A 136 -20.01 12.17 -5.39
CA THR A 136 -21.13 12.56 -6.25
C THR A 136 -21.67 11.43 -7.10
N ASP A 137 -20.80 10.52 -7.55
CA ASP A 137 -21.17 9.57 -8.59
C ASP A 137 -21.83 8.32 -7.99
N PRO A 138 -22.81 7.71 -8.68
CA PRO A 138 -23.46 6.50 -8.22
C PRO A 138 -22.46 5.35 -8.06
N ALA A 139 -22.67 4.52 -7.04
CA ALA A 139 -21.87 3.31 -6.87
C ALA A 139 -22.05 2.38 -8.08
N GLY A 140 -20.96 1.93 -8.67
CA GLY A 140 -21.00 1.05 -9.83
C GLY A 140 -19.63 0.89 -10.51
N PRO A 141 -19.54 0.01 -11.51
CA PRO A 141 -18.30 -0.30 -12.21
C PRO A 141 -17.71 0.90 -12.96
N GLU A 142 -18.54 1.82 -13.45
CA GLU A 142 -18.09 3.03 -14.15
C GLU A 142 -17.31 3.96 -13.21
N LYS A 143 -17.86 4.23 -12.03
CA LYS A 143 -17.19 5.00 -10.96
C LYS A 143 -15.85 4.38 -10.58
N GLN A 144 -15.82 3.06 -10.38
CA GLN A 144 -14.60 2.34 -10.04
C GLN A 144 -13.55 2.43 -11.17
N ALA A 145 -13.97 2.34 -12.42
CA ALA A 145 -13.09 2.49 -13.56
C ALA A 145 -12.54 3.91 -13.68
N GLU A 146 -13.31 4.94 -13.35
CA GLU A 146 -12.82 6.32 -13.36
C GLU A 146 -11.81 6.57 -12.24
N LEU A 147 -12.10 6.12 -11.01
CA LEU A 147 -11.15 6.20 -9.89
C LEU A 147 -9.85 5.43 -10.20
N ALA A 148 -9.96 4.25 -10.81
CA ALA A 148 -8.80 3.44 -11.20
C ALA A 148 -7.86 4.16 -12.19
N ARG A 149 -8.40 5.02 -13.07
CA ARG A 149 -7.62 5.79 -14.06
C ARG A 149 -6.84 6.93 -13.42
N LEU A 150 -7.28 7.44 -12.27
CA LEU A 150 -6.57 8.52 -11.55
C LEU A 150 -5.39 7.98 -10.72
N GLY A 151 -5.46 6.74 -10.27
CA GLY A 151 -4.40 6.07 -9.52
C GLY A 151 -3.20 5.70 -10.41
N LEU A 152 -2.32 6.67 -10.65
CA LEU A 152 -1.15 6.52 -11.53
C LEU A 152 0.06 5.91 -10.83
N GLY A 153 0.27 6.23 -9.54
CA GLY A 153 1.32 5.63 -8.73
C GLY A 153 0.88 4.28 -8.15
N THR A 154 1.83 3.39 -7.90
CA THR A 154 1.56 2.08 -7.29
C THR A 154 2.39 1.85 -6.03
N LEU A 155 1.83 1.12 -5.07
CA LEU A 155 2.53 0.69 -3.86
C LEU A 155 2.22 -0.77 -3.58
N THR A 156 3.25 -1.60 -3.44
CA THR A 156 3.15 -2.93 -2.85
C THR A 156 3.71 -2.90 -1.44
N LEU A 157 3.05 -3.60 -0.51
CA LEU A 157 3.50 -3.73 0.87
C LEU A 157 3.10 -5.08 1.45
N ARG A 158 4.04 -5.72 2.14
CA ARG A 158 3.81 -7.00 2.82
C ARG A 158 4.48 -6.98 4.18
N VAL A 159 3.75 -7.47 5.20
CA VAL A 159 4.33 -7.70 6.53
C VAL A 159 5.22 -8.94 6.46
N THR A 160 6.48 -8.79 6.88
CA THR A 160 7.51 -9.84 6.83
C THR A 160 7.76 -10.49 8.19
N GLY A 161 7.26 -9.89 9.26
CA GLY A 161 7.39 -10.36 10.63
C GLY A 161 6.50 -9.56 11.55
N TYR A 162 6.04 -10.17 12.64
CA TYR A 162 5.18 -9.52 13.61
C TYR A 162 5.25 -10.21 14.96
N ARG A 163 4.73 -9.54 15.99
CA ARG A 163 4.44 -10.15 17.29
C ARG A 163 3.09 -9.66 17.80
N LEU A 164 2.35 -10.60 18.38
CA LEU A 164 1.09 -10.34 19.06
C LEU A 164 1.30 -10.32 20.56
N SER A 165 0.48 -9.50 21.22
CA SER A 165 0.42 -9.39 22.67
C SER A 165 -1.04 -9.18 23.08
N LYS A 166 -1.37 -9.43 24.35
CA LYS A 166 -2.67 -9.10 24.90
C LYS A 166 -2.56 -7.84 25.74
N ILE A 167 -3.53 -6.95 25.60
CA ILE A 167 -3.72 -5.78 26.46
C ILE A 167 -5.08 -5.84 27.12
N ALA A 168 -5.17 -5.42 28.37
CA ALA A 168 -6.46 -5.29 29.03
C ALA A 168 -7.22 -4.10 28.43
N ASP A 169 -8.45 -4.33 27.95
CA ASP A 169 -9.42 -3.32 27.54
C ASP A 169 -10.73 -3.50 28.33
N PRO A 170 -10.83 -3.00 29.57
CA PRO A 170 -12.06 -3.12 30.35
C PRO A 170 -13.21 -2.31 29.71
N PRO A 171 -14.45 -2.82 29.69
CA PRO A 171 -14.91 -4.08 30.29
C PRO A 171 -14.81 -5.31 29.35
N VAL A 172 -14.26 -5.16 28.15
CA VAL A 172 -14.15 -6.21 27.11
C VAL A 172 -13.27 -7.37 27.57
N GLY A 173 -12.23 -7.08 28.35
CA GLY A 173 -11.24 -8.05 28.81
C GLY A 173 -9.93 -7.93 28.03
N ASP A 174 -9.13 -8.99 27.98
CA ASP A 174 -7.87 -8.97 27.26
C ASP A 174 -8.10 -9.03 25.74
N VAL A 175 -7.65 -7.99 25.03
CA VAL A 175 -7.71 -7.87 23.58
C VAL A 175 -6.32 -8.12 23.00
N GLU A 176 -6.26 -8.96 21.96
CA GLU A 176 -5.02 -9.20 21.24
C GLU A 176 -4.71 -8.04 20.29
N THR A 177 -3.44 -7.70 20.18
CA THR A 177 -2.96 -6.54 19.42
C THR A 177 -1.54 -6.76 18.93
N LEU A 178 -1.20 -6.10 17.83
CA LEU A 178 0.15 -6.10 17.26
C LEU A 178 1.10 -5.28 18.14
N GLU A 179 2.10 -5.92 18.72
CA GLU A 179 3.17 -5.28 19.49
C GLU A 179 4.18 -4.59 18.56
N TRP A 180 4.55 -5.27 17.47
CA TRP A 180 5.41 -4.74 16.42
C TRP A 180 5.20 -5.48 15.10
N ILE A 181 5.60 -4.82 14.01
CA ILE A 181 5.69 -5.41 12.67
C ILE A 181 7.04 -5.11 12.01
N THR A 182 7.43 -5.93 11.04
CA THR A 182 8.40 -5.59 10.01
C THR A 182 7.70 -5.71 8.66
N PHE A 183 8.11 -4.92 7.67
CA PHE A 183 7.51 -4.99 6.33
C PHE A 183 8.53 -4.69 5.24
N ASP A 184 8.23 -5.15 4.04
CA ASP A 184 8.91 -4.79 2.80
C ASP A 184 7.88 -4.37 1.73
N GLY A 185 8.36 -3.67 0.71
CA GLY A 185 7.52 -3.18 -0.37
C GLY A 185 8.26 -2.34 -1.38
N GLN A 186 7.49 -1.83 -2.35
CA GLN A 186 7.99 -0.92 -3.38
C GLN A 186 6.88 0.07 -3.75
N ALA A 187 7.24 1.34 -3.86
CA ALA A 187 6.37 2.37 -4.45
C ALA A 187 6.96 2.84 -5.77
N CYS A 188 6.15 2.88 -6.83
CA CYS A 188 6.56 3.37 -8.14
C CYS A 188 5.77 4.63 -8.50
N VAL A 189 6.49 5.67 -8.90
CA VAL A 189 5.93 6.95 -9.35
C VAL A 189 6.31 7.14 -10.82
N PRO A 190 5.34 7.15 -11.76
CA PRO A 190 5.64 7.41 -13.16
C PRO A 190 6.17 8.83 -13.35
N GLN A 191 7.11 8.99 -14.28
CA GLN A 191 7.73 10.27 -14.68
C GLN A 191 6.93 10.92 -15.81
#